data_AF-A0A6D2J1W2-F1
#
_entry.id   AF-A0A6D2J1W2-F1
#
_cell.length_a   1.000
_cell.length_b   1.000
_cell.length_c   1.000
_cell.angle_alpha   90.00
_cell.angle_beta   90.00
_cell.angle_gamma   90.00
#
_symmetry.space_group_name_H-M   'P 1'
#
loop_
_entity.id
_entity.type
_entity.pdbx_description
1 polymer ?
#
loop_
_entity_poly.entity_id
_entity_poly.type
_entity_poly.pdbx_seq_one_letter_code
_entity_poly.pdbx_strand_id
1 'polypeptide(L)'
;MLLSFFSIFNHQLLDATTNDSKESGKTVDKLLGGLLTEEFDEDSCLSRYQSSLYRKPSPYKPSQHLVSKLRSYEMLHKRCGPGTDAYKRATEKVGHDDDENYASKSVGECRYIVWVAVYGLGNRILTLASLFLYALLTENHSC
;
A
#
# COMPACT_ATOMS: atom_id res chain seq x y z
N MET A 1 -39.78 8.38 21.79
CA MET A 1 -39.31 7.30 20.89
C MET A 1 -38.27 7.87 19.96
N LEU A 2 -37.01 7.47 20.11
CA LEU A 2 -35.98 7.43 19.07
C LEU A 2 -34.88 6.53 19.65
N LEU A 3 -34.88 5.27 19.21
CA LEU A 3 -33.98 4.23 19.68
C LEU A 3 -32.58 4.48 19.10
N SER A 4 -31.63 4.61 20.02
CA SER A 4 -30.19 4.57 19.78
C SER A 4 -29.81 3.23 19.12
N PHE A 5 -29.31 3.25 17.89
CA PHE A 5 -28.62 2.11 17.29
C PHE A 5 -27.12 2.24 17.53
N PHE A 6 -26.72 2.11 18.80
CA PHE A 6 -25.40 1.62 19.17
C PHE A 6 -25.57 0.16 19.57
N SER A 7 -24.56 -0.67 19.26
CA SER A 7 -24.38 -2.07 19.73
C SER A 7 -24.88 -3.19 18.80
N ILE A 8 -24.14 -3.51 17.74
CA ILE A 8 -24.08 -4.89 17.24
C ILE A 8 -22.66 -5.17 16.76
N PHE A 9 -21.75 -5.45 17.69
CA PHE A 9 -20.67 -6.44 17.55
C PHE A 9 -19.93 -6.53 18.89
N ASN A 10 -20.70 -6.84 19.94
CA ASN A 10 -20.13 -7.45 21.14
C ASN A 10 -20.05 -8.95 20.87
N HIS A 11 -18.85 -9.48 20.74
CA HIS A 11 -18.60 -10.89 21.01
C HIS A 11 -17.40 -11.01 21.94
N GLN A 12 -17.66 -10.79 23.23
CA GLN A 12 -16.87 -11.43 24.27
C GLN A 12 -17.33 -12.90 24.38
N LEU A 13 -16.38 -13.80 24.13
CA LEU A 13 -16.08 -15.01 24.90
C LEU A 13 -17.25 -15.91 25.34
N LEU A 14 -17.40 -17.04 24.65
CA LEU A 14 -17.92 -18.27 25.24
C LEU A 14 -16.73 -19.16 25.59
N ASP A 15 -16.41 -19.20 26.87
CA ASP A 15 -15.48 -20.14 27.49
C ASP A 15 -16.14 -21.53 27.49
N ALA A 16 -15.70 -22.40 26.59
CA ALA A 16 -16.06 -23.81 26.59
C ALA A 16 -14.80 -24.60 26.94
N THR A 17 -14.66 -24.92 28.23
CA THR A 17 -13.74 -25.95 28.71
C THR A 17 -14.10 -27.28 28.06
N THR A 18 -13.40 -27.62 26.98
CA THR A 18 -13.24 -28.99 26.51
C THR A 18 -11.75 -29.23 26.32
N ASN A 19 -11.20 -30.09 27.19
CA ASN A 19 -9.88 -30.68 27.01
C ASN A 19 -9.84 -31.37 25.64
N ASP A 20 -9.26 -30.73 24.64
CA ASP A 20 -8.83 -31.42 23.45
C ASP A 20 -7.57 -30.77 22.88
N SER A 21 -6.65 -31.67 22.52
CA SER A 21 -5.42 -31.50 21.75
C SER A 21 -4.95 -30.08 21.37
N LYS A 22 -3.68 -29.78 21.66
CA LYS A 22 -2.91 -28.68 21.04
C LYS A 22 -2.90 -28.84 19.51
N GLU A 23 -3.96 -28.42 18.83
CA GLU A 23 -3.88 -28.02 17.45
C GLU A 23 -3.14 -26.68 17.45
N SER A 24 -1.87 -26.70 17.04
CA SER A 24 -1.10 -25.50 16.74
C SER A 24 -1.83 -24.76 15.62
N GLY A 25 -2.83 -23.95 15.97
CA GLY A 25 -3.56 -23.09 15.04
C GLY A 25 -2.52 -22.31 14.26
N LYS A 26 -2.36 -22.64 12.98
CA LYS A 26 -1.41 -21.95 12.10
C LYS A 26 -1.80 -20.48 12.13
N THR A 27 -0.97 -19.66 12.79
CA THR A 27 -1.11 -18.21 12.77
C THR A 27 -1.12 -17.80 11.31
N VAL A 28 -2.26 -17.34 10.83
CA VAL A 28 -2.44 -16.94 9.44
C VAL A 28 -1.55 -15.74 9.19
N ASP A 29 -0.65 -15.85 8.22
CA ASP A 29 0.28 -14.78 7.88
C ASP A 29 -0.48 -13.58 7.27
N LYS A 30 -0.76 -12.59 8.11
CA LYS A 30 -1.44 -11.35 7.72
C LYS A 30 -0.57 -10.41 6.88
N LEU A 31 0.75 -10.60 6.86
CA LEU A 31 1.70 -9.74 6.16
C LEU A 31 2.15 -10.29 4.80
N LEU A 32 1.64 -11.46 4.41
CA LEU A 32 1.87 -12.09 3.11
C LEU A 32 3.38 -12.23 2.81
N GLY A 33 4.13 -12.75 3.77
CA GLY A 33 5.57 -12.94 3.66
C GLY A 33 6.38 -11.63 3.68
N GLY A 34 5.86 -10.60 4.35
CA GLY A 34 6.50 -9.28 4.46
C GLY A 34 6.15 -8.32 3.33
N LEU A 35 5.26 -8.72 2.41
CA LEU A 35 4.78 -7.84 1.34
C LEU A 35 4.06 -6.60 1.92
N LEU A 36 3.28 -6.79 2.98
CA LEU A 36 2.60 -5.70 3.70
C LEU A 36 3.42 -5.23 4.90
N THR A 37 3.27 -3.96 5.26
CA THR A 37 3.78 -3.36 6.51
C THR A 37 2.69 -3.33 7.59
N GLU A 38 3.06 -3.33 8.87
CA GLU A 38 2.15 -3.23 10.04
C GLU A 38 1.76 -1.80 10.41
N GLU A 39 2.20 -0.79 9.65
CA GLU A 39 1.98 0.63 9.97
C GLU A 39 0.53 1.14 9.84
N PHE A 40 -0.43 0.31 9.44
CA PHE A 40 -1.78 0.75 9.12
C PHE A 40 -2.77 0.40 10.22
N ASP A 41 -3.66 1.34 10.52
CA ASP A 41 -4.77 1.11 11.43
C ASP A 41 -5.71 0.02 10.88
N GLU A 42 -5.88 -1.07 11.62
CA GLU A 42 -6.61 -2.26 11.16
C GLU A 42 -8.09 -1.94 10.94
N ASP A 43 -8.69 -1.10 11.79
CA ASP A 43 -10.11 -0.77 11.76
C ASP A 43 -10.48 0.10 10.55
N SER A 44 -9.57 0.98 10.10
CA SER A 44 -9.77 1.79 8.90
C SER A 44 -9.87 0.97 7.60
N CYS A 45 -9.22 -0.19 7.54
CA CYS A 45 -9.19 -1.05 6.35
C CYS A 45 -9.04 -2.52 6.72
N LEU A 46 -10.12 -3.12 7.22
CA LEU A 46 -10.18 -4.52 7.66
C LEU A 46 -9.63 -5.51 6.61
N SER A 47 -9.95 -5.27 5.33
CA SER A 47 -9.56 -6.17 4.24
C SER A 47 -8.04 -6.33 4.10
N ARG A 48 -7.25 -5.36 4.58
CA ARG A 48 -5.79 -5.37 4.48
C ARG A 48 -5.17 -6.58 5.20
N TYR A 49 -5.59 -6.83 6.44
CA TYR A 49 -5.05 -7.91 7.26
C TYR A 49 -5.98 -9.11 7.36
N GLN A 50 -7.30 -8.92 7.30
CA GLN A 50 -8.28 -10.01 7.40
C GLN A 50 -8.44 -10.80 6.10
N SER A 51 -7.96 -10.32 4.96
CA SER A 51 -8.06 -11.06 3.69
C SER A 51 -7.39 -12.45 3.74
N SER A 52 -6.40 -12.62 4.61
CA SER A 52 -5.69 -13.87 4.82
C SER A 52 -6.56 -14.95 5.49
N LEU A 53 -7.62 -14.56 6.22
CA LEU A 53 -8.59 -15.49 6.82
C LEU A 53 -9.47 -16.18 5.76
N TYR A 54 -9.71 -15.49 4.65
CA TYR A 54 -10.60 -15.95 3.57
C TYR A 54 -9.85 -16.56 2.39
N ARG A 55 -8.53 -16.37 2.30
CA ARG A 55 -7.70 -16.82 1.18
C ARG A 55 -6.70 -17.87 1.63
N LYS A 56 -6.51 -18.90 0.79
CA LYS A 56 -5.41 -19.85 1.00
C LYS A 56 -4.08 -19.10 0.93
N PRO A 57 -3.12 -19.40 1.82
CA PRO A 57 -1.78 -18.83 1.73
C PRO A 57 -1.17 -19.05 0.34
N SER A 58 -0.59 -17.99 -0.23
CA SER A 58 0.07 -18.07 -1.53
C SER A 58 1.31 -18.98 -1.43
N PRO A 59 1.53 -19.91 -2.39
CA PRO A 59 2.79 -20.63 -2.48
C PRO A 59 3.94 -19.74 -2.97
N TYR A 60 3.61 -18.62 -3.63
CA TYR A 60 4.58 -17.65 -4.12
C TYR A 60 4.94 -16.66 -3.03
N LYS A 61 6.17 -16.78 -2.51
CA LYS A 61 6.73 -15.86 -1.53
C LYS A 61 7.45 -14.70 -2.23
N PRO A 62 7.27 -13.45 -1.77
CA PRO A 62 8.02 -12.33 -2.32
C PRO A 62 9.52 -12.50 -2.03
N SER A 63 10.37 -12.05 -2.95
CA SER A 63 11.81 -12.05 -2.73
C SER A 63 12.20 -10.96 -1.74
N GLN A 64 13.30 -11.16 -1.01
CA GLN A 64 13.84 -10.14 -0.09
C GLN A 64 14.14 -8.82 -0.82
N HIS A 65 14.61 -8.91 -2.07
CA HIS A 65 14.85 -7.74 -2.90
C HIS A 65 13.56 -6.95 -3.17
N LEU A 66 12.46 -7.63 -3.52
CA LEU A 66 11.17 -6.98 -3.74
C LEU A 66 10.66 -6.32 -2.46
N VAL A 67 10.73 -7.02 -1.32
CA VAL A 67 10.29 -6.46 -0.02
C VAL A 67 11.09 -5.19 0.32
N SER A 68 12.42 -5.24 0.19
CA SER A 68 13.27 -4.06 0.43
C SER A 68 12.95 -2.90 -0.52
N LYS A 69 12.70 -3.19 -1.80
CA LYS A 69 12.32 -2.19 -2.80
C LYS A 69 10.97 -1.54 -2.48
N LEU A 70 9.99 -2.30 -1.97
CA LEU A 70 8.71 -1.75 -1.52
C LEU A 70 8.85 -0.84 -0.30
N ARG A 71 9.66 -1.24 0.70
CA ARG A 71 9.95 -0.38 1.87
C ARG A 71 10.64 0.93 1.46
N SER A 72 11.54 0.83 0.49
CA SER A 72 12.23 1.99 -0.09
C SER A 72 11.26 2.93 -0.81
N TYR A 73 10.34 2.37 -1.59
CA TYR A 73 9.26 3.11 -2.24
C TYR A 73 8.37 3.83 -1.22
N GLU A 74 7.98 3.16 -0.13
CA GLU A 74 7.17 3.75 0.93
C GLU A 74 7.86 4.96 1.58
N MET A 75 9.17 4.88 1.86
CA MET A 75 9.94 6.02 2.36
C MET A 75 10.03 7.16 1.35
N LEU A 76 10.23 6.84 0.08
CA LEU A 76 10.23 7.85 -0.99
C LEU A 76 8.87 8.54 -1.09
N HIS A 77 7.78 7.76 -1.01
CA HIS A 77 6.42 8.28 -1.08
C HIS A 77 6.08 9.14 0.14
N LYS A 78 6.58 8.82 1.35
CA LYS A 78 6.46 9.69 2.53
C LYS A 78 7.18 11.03 2.33
N ARG A 79 8.34 11.04 1.66
CA ARG A 79 9.13 12.26 1.40
C ARG A 79 8.60 13.11 0.25
N CYS A 80 8.17 12.47 -0.84
CA CYS A 80 7.84 13.11 -2.12
C CYS A 80 6.33 13.14 -2.41
N GLY A 81 5.50 12.47 -1.60
CA GLY A 81 4.08 12.30 -1.86
C GLY A 81 3.25 13.59 -1.71
N PRO A 82 1.97 13.55 -2.13
CA PRO A 82 1.06 14.69 -2.01
C PRO A 82 1.02 15.27 -0.58
N GLY A 83 0.95 16.60 -0.47
CA GLY A 83 0.93 17.32 0.81
C GLY A 83 2.30 17.70 1.37
N THR A 84 3.39 17.11 0.86
CA THR A 84 4.77 17.47 1.25
C THR A 84 5.27 18.74 0.56
N ASP A 85 6.27 19.40 1.14
CA ASP A 85 6.90 20.58 0.52
C ASP A 85 7.72 20.23 -0.73
N ALA A 86 8.22 18.99 -0.82
CA ALA A 86 8.84 18.49 -2.05
C ALA A 86 7.82 18.42 -3.19
N TYR A 87 6.62 17.90 -2.91
CA TYR A 87 5.53 17.84 -3.88
C TYR A 87 5.05 19.22 -4.31
N LYS A 88 4.83 20.15 -3.38
CA LYS A 88 4.40 21.53 -3.69
C LYS A 88 5.37 22.23 -4.64
N ARG A 89 6.67 22.19 -4.33
CA ARG A 89 7.75 22.75 -5.17
C ARG A 89 7.82 22.07 -6.54
N ALA A 90 7.54 20.77 -6.61
CA ALA A 90 7.47 20.05 -7.87
C ALA A 90 6.30 20.55 -8.73
N THR A 91 5.13 20.76 -8.14
CA THR A 91 3.92 21.19 -8.86
C THR A 91 3.91 22.66 -9.26
N GLU A 92 4.57 23.56 -8.51
CA GLU A 92 4.71 24.98 -8.87
C GLU A 92 5.36 25.21 -10.24
N LYS A 93 6.20 24.26 -10.66
CA LYS A 93 6.95 24.29 -11.91
C LYS A 93 6.15 23.75 -13.11
N VAL A 94 5.05 23.05 -12.90
CA VAL A 94 4.29 22.35 -13.97
C VAL A 94 3.42 23.31 -14.82
N GLY A 95 3.65 24.63 -14.76
CA GLY A 95 2.85 25.62 -15.50
C GLY A 95 3.60 26.86 -15.99
N HIS A 96 4.94 26.85 -15.98
CA HIS A 96 5.75 27.93 -16.58
C HIS A 96 6.35 27.42 -17.89
N ASP A 97 5.86 27.96 -19.01
CA ASP A 97 6.22 27.59 -20.39
C ASP A 97 7.65 28.03 -20.81
N ASP A 98 8.38 28.72 -19.94
CA ASP A 98 9.69 29.29 -20.26
C ASP A 98 10.84 28.51 -19.60
N ASP A 99 11.23 27.35 -20.17
CA ASP A 99 12.65 26.95 -20.26
C ASP A 99 12.79 25.63 -21.06
N GLU A 100 13.52 25.69 -22.16
CA GLU A 100 13.96 24.52 -22.93
C GLU A 100 14.90 23.63 -22.09
N ASN A 101 14.36 22.74 -21.24
CA ASN A 101 14.94 21.47 -20.74
C ASN A 101 14.18 20.92 -19.50
N TYR A 102 12.85 20.99 -19.49
CA TYR A 102 12.03 20.55 -18.35
C TYR A 102 12.12 19.05 -18.03
N ALA A 103 12.44 18.20 -19.01
CA ALA A 103 12.59 16.75 -18.80
C ALA A 103 13.89 16.36 -18.06
N SER A 104 14.86 17.28 -17.96
CA SER A 104 16.21 17.04 -17.41
C SER A 104 16.45 17.70 -16.06
N LYS A 105 15.74 18.79 -15.74
CA LYS A 105 15.80 19.41 -14.41
C LYS A 105 14.92 18.60 -13.46
N SER A 106 15.51 17.59 -12.80
CA SER A 106 14.94 17.01 -11.58
C SER A 106 14.48 18.16 -10.69
N VAL A 107 13.16 18.29 -10.44
CA VAL A 107 12.64 19.34 -9.57
C VAL A 107 12.95 18.91 -8.13
N GLY A 108 14.21 19.12 -7.72
CA GLY A 108 14.74 18.48 -6.52
C GLY A 108 14.87 16.95 -6.65
N GLU A 109 15.04 16.27 -5.52
CA GLU A 109 15.26 14.82 -5.41
C GLU A 109 14.07 13.94 -5.86
N CYS A 110 12.91 14.53 -6.21
CA CYS A 110 11.66 13.80 -6.47
C CYS A 110 11.31 13.78 -7.96
N ARG A 111 10.91 12.60 -8.46
CA ARG A 111 10.40 12.38 -9.83
C ARG A 111 9.02 11.77 -9.75
N TYR A 112 8.16 12.12 -10.70
CA TYR A 112 6.73 11.79 -10.65
C TYR A 112 6.27 11.15 -11.94
N ILE A 113 5.38 10.18 -11.81
CA ILE A 113 4.58 9.62 -12.89
C ILE A 113 3.11 9.69 -12.49
N VAL A 114 2.25 10.14 -13.41
CA VAL A 114 0.83 10.35 -13.12
C VAL A 114 0.01 9.31 -13.86
N TRP A 115 -0.83 8.58 -13.11
CA TRP A 115 -1.81 7.67 -13.67
C TRP A 115 -3.13 8.39 -13.95
N VAL A 116 -3.76 8.12 -15.10
CA VAL A 116 -5.06 8.68 -15.47
C VAL A 116 -6.10 7.57 -15.51
N ALA A 117 -7.23 7.77 -14.82
CA ALA A 117 -8.29 6.78 -14.61
C ALA A 117 -9.21 6.58 -15.83
N VAL A 118 -8.65 6.14 -16.95
CA VAL A 118 -9.39 5.85 -18.18
C VAL A 118 -9.84 4.38 -18.21
N TYR A 119 -10.83 4.02 -19.04
CA TYR A 119 -11.33 2.65 -19.24
C TYR A 119 -12.07 2.01 -18.05
N GLY A 120 -12.51 0.75 -18.23
CA GLY A 120 -13.23 -0.04 -17.21
C GLY A 120 -12.34 -0.53 -16.06
N LEU A 121 -12.96 -1.03 -14.98
CA LEU A 121 -12.30 -1.36 -13.72
C LEU A 121 -11.12 -2.34 -13.87
N GLY A 122 -11.29 -3.43 -14.64
CA GLY A 122 -10.21 -4.41 -14.86
C GLY A 122 -8.98 -3.78 -15.50
N ASN A 123 -9.18 -2.95 -16.54
CA ASN A 123 -8.10 -2.23 -17.20
C ASN A 123 -7.44 -1.22 -16.27
N ARG A 124 -8.22 -0.56 -15.41
CA ARG A 124 -7.67 0.37 -14.41
C ARG A 124 -6.73 -0.34 -13.43
N ILE A 125 -7.12 -1.50 -12.90
CA ILE A 125 -6.28 -2.28 -11.97
C ILE A 125 -4.99 -2.73 -12.67
N LEU A 126 -5.09 -3.28 -13.88
CA LEU A 126 -3.92 -3.77 -14.63
C LEU A 126 -2.96 -2.63 -14.98
N THR A 127 -3.47 -1.53 -15.54
CA THR A 127 -2.63 -0.39 -15.93
C THR A 127 -2.00 0.32 -14.74
N LEU A 128 -2.72 0.43 -13.60
CA LEU A 128 -2.16 1.00 -12.37
C LEU A 128 -1.04 0.11 -11.81
N ALA A 129 -1.21 -1.21 -11.80
CA ALA A 129 -0.17 -2.14 -11.38
C ALA A 129 1.07 -2.08 -12.29
N SER A 130 0.87 -1.99 -13.61
CA SER A 130 1.97 -1.81 -14.58
C SER A 130 2.71 -0.49 -14.38
N LEU A 131 1.98 0.61 -14.14
CA LEU A 131 2.58 1.91 -13.87
C LEU A 131 3.36 1.91 -12.56
N PHE A 132 2.83 1.26 -11.51
CA PHE A 132 3.51 1.10 -10.24
C PHE A 132 4.82 0.33 -10.39
N LEU A 133 4.83 -0.76 -11.17
CA LEU A 133 6.07 -1.48 -11.49
C LEU A 133 7.07 -0.58 -12.24
N TYR A 134 6.60 0.21 -13.21
CA TYR A 134 7.45 1.17 -13.92
C TYR A 134 8.06 2.21 -12.97
N ALA A 135 7.29 2.71 -11.99
CA ALA A 135 7.81 3.61 -10.96
C ALA A 135 8.93 2.94 -10.14
N LEU A 136 8.74 1.70 -9.68
CA LEU A 136 9.76 0.95 -8.96
C LEU A 136 11.05 0.77 -9.77
N LEU A 137 10.95 0.57 -11.09
CA LEU A 137 12.10 0.37 -11.98
C LEU A 137 12.84 1.66 -12.34
N THR A 138 12.13 2.79 -12.38
CA THR A 138 12.69 4.10 -12.73
C THR A 138 13.23 4.86 -11.53
N GLU A 139 12.94 4.41 -10.32
CA GLU A 139 13.56 4.87 -9.09
C GLU A 139 15.04 4.46 -9.03
N ASN A 140 15.90 5.42 -9.35
CA ASN A 140 17.34 5.33 -9.19
C ASN A 140 17.61 5.54 -7.70
N HIS A 141 17.89 4.45 -6.99
CA HIS A 141 18.74 4.54 -5.81
C HIS A 141 20.16 4.62 -6.34
N SER A 142 20.82 5.76 -6.17
CA SER A 142 22.27 5.78 -6.14
C SER A 142 22.68 4.84 -5.01
N CYS A 143 23.31 3.71 -5.33
CA CYS A 143 23.97 2.86 -4.35
C CYS A 143 25.02 3.67 -3.57
#